data_AF-A0AAF0J4J9-F1
#
_entry.id   AF-A0AAF0J4J9-F1
#
_cell.length_a   1.000
_cell.length_b   1.000
_cell.length_c   1.000
_cell.angle_alpha   90.00
_cell.angle_beta   90.00
_cell.angle_gamma   90.00
#
_symmetry.space_group_name_H-M   'P 1'
#
loop_
_entity.id
_entity.type
_entity.pdbx_description
1 polymer ?
#
loop_
_entity_poly.entity_id
_entity_poly.type
_entity_poly.pdbx_seq_one_letter_code
_entity_poly.pdbx_strand_id
1 'polypeptide(L)'
;MSVPTSLSSRYAPLARPPTADRPLHVVLACTGSVASVKVPDMVAGLVAHPHVDVYVVASAAALPFFDADAVNVMDERAHKFGVHELAAMNSAASASPDAPRVKVWRDADEWAAWKALGDPVLHIELRRWADLVLLAPCSADTLAKLSHGFCDNLLLSFLRALAPSTPTWVFPAMNTLMYMHPLTALHLSSLEALGYEVHGPIAKRLACGDLGMGAMLEWKDIVQMVVERYGLE
;
A
#
# COMPACT_ATOMS: atom_id res chain seq x y z
N MET A 1 -1.46 -17.89 15.77
CA MET A 1 -1.77 -19.10 14.96
C MET A 1 -0.75 -19.19 13.83
N SER A 2 -0.25 -20.38 13.49
CA SER A 2 0.66 -20.55 12.34
C SER A 2 -0.13 -20.43 11.03
N VAL A 3 0.37 -19.64 10.09
CA VAL A 3 -0.22 -19.52 8.74
C VAL A 3 -0.05 -20.86 8.01
N PRO A 4 -1.11 -21.48 7.46
CA PRO A 4 -1.00 -22.69 6.67
C PRO A 4 -0.01 -22.53 5.51
N THR A 5 0.75 -23.57 5.17
CA THR A 5 1.72 -23.55 4.06
C THR A 5 1.08 -23.22 2.71
N SER A 6 -0.18 -23.58 2.49
CA SER A 6 -0.91 -23.19 1.28
C SER A 6 -1.15 -21.68 1.16
N LEU A 7 -1.02 -20.94 2.27
CA LEU A 7 -1.20 -19.50 2.37
C LEU A 7 0.13 -18.74 2.53
N SER A 8 1.28 -19.43 2.60
CA SER A 8 2.59 -18.77 2.60
C SER A 8 2.91 -18.23 1.21
N SER A 9 3.70 -17.16 1.16
CA SER A 9 4.22 -16.64 -0.12
C SER A 9 4.99 -17.74 -0.85
N ARG A 10 4.79 -17.82 -2.17
CA ARG A 10 5.55 -18.74 -3.04
C ARG A 10 6.87 -18.14 -3.49
N TYR A 11 7.03 -16.83 -3.36
CA TYR A 11 8.27 -16.14 -3.69
C TYR A 11 9.40 -16.60 -2.77
N ALA A 12 10.62 -16.61 -3.30
CA ALA A 12 11.81 -16.85 -2.51
C ALA A 12 11.89 -15.83 -1.34
N PRO A 13 12.46 -16.22 -0.18
CA PRO A 13 12.72 -15.28 0.91
C PRO A 13 13.46 -14.04 0.41
N LEU A 14 12.98 -12.87 0.81
CA LEU A 14 13.57 -11.60 0.39
C LEU A 14 14.97 -11.44 1.01
N ALA A 15 15.98 -11.23 0.16
CA ALA A 15 17.33 -10.87 0.59
C ALA A 15 17.40 -9.41 1.07
N ARG A 16 18.45 -9.07 1.83
CA ARG A 16 18.76 -7.69 2.22
C ARG A 16 20.21 -7.39 1.83
N PRO A 17 20.48 -6.59 0.78
CA PRO A 17 19.49 -5.92 -0.08
C PRO A 17 18.69 -6.87 -0.99
N PRO A 18 17.51 -6.43 -1.49
CA PRO A 18 16.80 -7.11 -2.57
C PRO A 18 17.63 -7.18 -3.84
N THR A 19 17.31 -8.15 -4.71
CA THR A 19 18.06 -8.42 -5.96
C THR A 19 17.16 -8.29 -7.18
N ALA A 20 17.74 -8.25 -8.38
CA ALA A 20 16.95 -8.25 -9.62
C ALA A 20 16.00 -9.45 -9.76
N ASP A 21 16.44 -10.66 -9.36
CA ASP A 21 15.62 -11.87 -9.44
C ASP A 21 14.53 -11.94 -8.35
N ARG A 22 14.68 -11.12 -7.31
CA ARG A 22 13.77 -11.05 -6.16
C ARG A 22 13.73 -9.61 -5.63
N PRO A 23 13.03 -8.70 -6.34
CA PRO A 23 12.89 -7.32 -5.90
C PRO A 23 11.99 -7.26 -4.66
N LEU A 24 12.09 -6.17 -3.92
CA LEU A 24 11.14 -5.83 -2.85
C LEU A 24 9.83 -5.37 -3.48
N HIS A 25 8.75 -6.06 -3.18
CA HIS A 25 7.41 -5.69 -3.63
C HIS A 25 6.70 -4.83 -2.58
N VAL A 26 6.57 -3.54 -2.83
CA VAL A 26 5.90 -2.59 -1.95
C VAL A 26 4.50 -2.30 -2.46
N VAL A 27 3.49 -2.51 -1.62
CA VAL A 27 2.15 -1.99 -1.88
C VAL A 27 1.96 -0.66 -1.16
N LEU A 28 1.81 0.41 -1.93
CA LEU A 28 1.45 1.74 -1.42
C LEU A 28 -0.07 1.89 -1.46
N ALA A 29 -0.72 1.63 -0.33
CA ALA A 29 -2.15 1.84 -0.14
C ALA A 29 -2.43 3.31 0.22
N CYS A 30 -3.17 4.04 -0.61
CA CYS A 30 -3.46 5.46 -0.40
C CYS A 30 -4.97 5.74 -0.25
N THR A 31 -5.31 6.67 0.65
CA THR A 31 -6.69 6.92 1.07
C THR A 31 -7.08 8.40 0.94
N GLY A 32 -8.33 8.74 1.26
CA GLY A 32 -8.87 10.10 1.11
C GLY A 32 -8.30 11.10 2.12
N SER A 33 -7.13 11.64 1.84
CA SER A 33 -6.47 12.73 2.57
C SER A 33 -5.75 13.64 1.59
N VAL A 34 -5.63 14.93 1.89
CA VAL A 34 -4.89 15.88 1.06
C VAL A 34 -3.43 15.44 0.86
N ALA A 35 -2.86 14.70 1.82
CA ALA A 35 -1.51 14.14 1.69
C ALA A 35 -1.36 13.17 0.50
N SER A 36 -2.44 12.69 -0.11
CA SER A 36 -2.40 11.84 -1.32
C SER A 36 -1.82 12.56 -2.54
N VAL A 37 -1.73 13.89 -2.53
CA VAL A 37 -0.93 14.66 -3.51
C VAL A 37 0.54 14.23 -3.57
N LYS A 38 1.04 13.55 -2.52
CA LYS A 38 2.41 13.04 -2.39
C LYS A 38 2.59 11.59 -2.83
N VAL A 39 1.53 10.91 -3.28
CA VAL A 39 1.62 9.54 -3.80
C VAL A 39 2.60 9.45 -4.99
N PRO A 40 2.55 10.32 -6.01
CA PRO A 40 3.53 10.26 -7.11
C PRO A 40 4.98 10.45 -6.64
N ASP A 41 5.21 11.35 -5.68
CA ASP A 41 6.55 11.59 -5.10
C ASP A 41 7.09 10.35 -4.37
N MET A 42 6.23 9.67 -3.58
CA MET A 42 6.60 8.41 -2.90
C MET A 42 6.91 7.28 -3.88
N VAL A 43 6.06 7.11 -4.90
CA VAL A 43 6.28 6.09 -5.94
C VAL A 43 7.62 6.33 -6.63
N ALA A 44 7.86 7.55 -7.11
CA ALA A 44 9.10 7.92 -7.79
C ALA A 44 10.33 7.73 -6.90
N GLY A 45 10.25 8.10 -5.62
CA GLY A 45 11.33 7.93 -4.65
C GLY A 45 11.67 6.45 -4.40
N LEU A 46 10.67 5.58 -4.28
CA LEU A 46 10.89 4.15 -4.07
C LEU A 46 11.46 3.46 -5.31
N VAL A 47 10.89 3.69 -6.49
CA VAL A 47 11.34 3.01 -7.72
C VAL A 47 12.66 3.53 -8.28
N ALA A 48 13.16 4.66 -7.76
CA ALA A 48 14.53 5.11 -8.00
C ALA A 48 15.57 4.08 -7.53
N HIS A 49 15.22 3.20 -6.58
CA HIS A 49 16.05 2.05 -6.20
C HIS A 49 15.79 0.87 -7.16
N PRO A 50 16.83 0.29 -7.82
CA PRO A 50 16.66 -0.66 -8.93
C PRO A 50 15.89 -1.96 -8.61
N HIS A 51 15.81 -2.34 -7.34
CA HIS A 51 15.22 -3.61 -6.89
C HIS A 51 14.00 -3.40 -6.00
N VAL A 52 13.27 -2.30 -6.23
CA VAL A 52 11.99 -1.99 -5.58
C VAL A 52 10.93 -1.82 -6.65
N ASP A 53 9.85 -2.58 -6.51
CA ASP A 53 8.66 -2.47 -7.33
C ASP A 53 7.50 -1.99 -6.45
N VAL A 54 6.66 -1.11 -6.98
CA VAL A 54 5.64 -0.39 -6.23
C VAL A 54 4.29 -0.50 -6.90
N TYR A 55 3.36 -1.22 -6.29
CA TYR A 55 1.95 -1.19 -6.70
C TYR A 55 1.16 -0.28 -5.78
N VAL A 56 0.44 0.67 -6.36
CA VAL A 56 -0.45 1.58 -5.64
C VAL A 56 -1.84 0.97 -5.59
N VAL A 57 -2.45 0.94 -4.41
CA VAL A 57 -3.87 0.60 -4.25
C VAL A 57 -4.56 1.86 -3.76
N ALA A 58 -5.36 2.48 -4.63
CA ALA A 58 -5.99 3.77 -4.35
C ALA A 58 -7.47 3.58 -4.00
N SER A 59 -7.89 4.08 -2.85
CA SER A 59 -9.33 4.19 -2.58
C SER A 59 -9.96 5.24 -3.48
N ALA A 60 -11.27 5.10 -3.76
CA ALA A 60 -12.00 6.10 -4.55
C ALA A 60 -11.83 7.54 -4.03
N ALA A 61 -11.71 7.72 -2.70
CA ALA A 61 -11.51 9.01 -2.07
C ALA A 61 -10.09 9.59 -2.23
N ALA A 62 -9.09 8.77 -2.58
CA ALA A 62 -7.72 9.22 -2.82
C ALA A 62 -7.53 9.81 -4.23
N LEU A 63 -8.26 9.28 -5.22
CA LEU A 63 -8.12 9.60 -6.64
C LEU A 63 -8.30 11.08 -7.00
N PRO A 64 -9.12 11.90 -6.32
CA PRO A 64 -9.19 13.33 -6.60
C PRO A 64 -7.89 14.11 -6.30
N PHE A 65 -6.96 13.55 -5.52
CA PHE A 65 -5.76 14.26 -5.06
C PHE A 65 -4.53 14.05 -5.95
N PHE A 66 -4.55 13.11 -6.88
CA PHE A 66 -3.43 12.87 -7.80
C PHE A 66 -3.91 12.20 -9.09
N ASP A 67 -3.16 12.37 -10.16
CA ASP A 67 -3.44 11.70 -11.44
C ASP A 67 -2.90 10.27 -11.41
N ALA A 68 -3.80 9.30 -11.25
CA ALA A 68 -3.46 7.88 -11.23
C ALA A 68 -2.96 7.36 -12.59
N ASP A 69 -3.38 7.97 -13.71
CA ASP A 69 -2.89 7.58 -15.03
C ASP A 69 -1.47 8.11 -15.25
N ALA A 70 -1.16 9.31 -14.77
CA ALA A 70 0.21 9.83 -14.75
C ALA A 70 1.18 8.96 -13.93
N VAL A 71 0.72 8.34 -12.84
CA VAL A 71 1.52 7.37 -12.08
C VAL A 71 1.68 6.05 -12.84
N ASN A 72 0.63 5.56 -13.49
CA ASN A 72 0.72 4.34 -14.32
C ASN A 72 1.75 4.47 -15.46
N VAL A 73 1.82 5.62 -16.12
CA VAL A 73 2.77 5.83 -17.24
C VAL A 73 4.23 5.99 -16.80
N MET A 74 4.51 5.98 -15.49
CA MET A 74 5.89 5.82 -15.01
C MET A 74 6.49 4.48 -15.45
N ASP A 75 5.65 3.50 -15.78
CA ASP A 75 6.04 2.26 -16.44
C ASP A 75 5.02 1.89 -17.53
N GLU A 76 5.38 2.06 -18.79
CA GLU A 76 4.48 1.84 -19.94
C GLU A 76 3.87 0.42 -19.99
N ARG A 77 4.51 -0.57 -19.34
CA ARG A 77 4.00 -1.94 -19.24
C ARG A 77 2.70 -2.02 -18.46
N ALA A 78 2.42 -1.04 -17.59
CA ALA A 78 1.23 -1.00 -16.74
C ALA A 78 -0.09 -1.04 -17.52
N HIS A 79 -0.12 -0.56 -18.76
CA HIS A 79 -1.32 -0.58 -19.61
C HIS A 79 -1.76 -1.98 -20.05
N LYS A 80 -0.80 -2.91 -20.17
CA LYS A 80 -1.06 -4.28 -20.60
C LYS A 80 -1.12 -5.27 -19.44
N PHE A 81 -0.90 -4.78 -18.23
CA PHE A 81 -0.82 -5.60 -17.03
C PHE A 81 -2.13 -5.50 -16.22
N GLY A 82 -2.85 -6.62 -16.14
CA GLY A 82 -4.08 -6.79 -15.40
C GLY A 82 -4.00 -7.89 -14.34
N VAL A 83 -5.15 -8.26 -13.80
CA VAL A 83 -5.25 -9.22 -12.67
C VAL A 83 -4.81 -10.62 -13.09
N HIS A 84 -5.06 -11.02 -14.34
CA HIS A 84 -4.65 -12.32 -14.86
C HIS A 84 -3.13 -12.43 -14.98
N GLU A 85 -2.45 -11.37 -15.43
CA GLU A 85 -1.00 -11.31 -15.51
C GLU A 85 -0.36 -11.35 -14.12
N LEU A 86 -0.93 -10.61 -13.15
CA LEU A 86 -0.51 -10.66 -11.75
C LEU A 86 -0.67 -12.07 -11.16
N ALA A 87 -1.81 -12.72 -11.40
CA ALA A 87 -2.08 -14.07 -10.92
C ALA A 87 -1.13 -15.11 -11.53
N ALA A 88 -0.81 -14.98 -12.82
CA ALA A 88 0.16 -15.84 -13.50
C ALA A 88 1.56 -15.65 -12.90
N MET A 89 1.98 -14.41 -12.66
CA MET A 89 3.26 -14.08 -12.03
C MET A 89 3.37 -14.66 -10.61
N ASN A 90 2.34 -14.47 -9.78
CA ASN A 90 2.28 -15.05 -8.43
C ASN A 90 2.32 -16.58 -8.44
N SER A 91 1.69 -17.21 -9.44
CA SER A 91 1.65 -18.67 -9.58
C SER A 91 3.02 -19.24 -9.95
N ALA A 92 3.75 -18.54 -10.82
CA ALA A 92 5.12 -18.87 -11.23
C ALA A 92 6.17 -18.53 -10.15
N ALA A 93 5.86 -17.61 -9.23
CA ALA A 93 6.73 -17.13 -8.16
C ALA A 93 8.08 -16.58 -8.65
N SER A 94 8.08 -15.98 -9.84
CA SER A 94 9.24 -15.41 -10.51
C SER A 94 8.91 -14.02 -11.07
N ALA A 95 9.94 -13.17 -11.20
CA ALA A 95 9.79 -11.92 -11.93
C ALA A 95 9.38 -12.19 -13.39
N SER A 96 8.48 -11.37 -13.92
CA SER A 96 8.10 -11.40 -15.34
C SER A 96 8.72 -10.18 -16.04
N PRO A 97 9.37 -10.32 -17.21
CA PRO A 97 9.89 -9.20 -17.98
C PRO A 97 8.81 -8.17 -18.34
N ASP A 98 7.58 -8.67 -18.54
CA ASP A 98 6.41 -7.89 -18.92
C ASP A 98 5.68 -7.28 -17.73
N ALA A 99 6.03 -7.65 -16.49
CA ALA A 99 5.45 -7.04 -15.31
C ALA A 99 6.00 -5.61 -15.14
N PRO A 100 5.13 -4.62 -14.92
CA PRO A 100 5.56 -3.28 -14.61
C PRO A 100 6.13 -3.23 -13.20
N ARG A 101 7.06 -2.30 -12.97
CA ARG A 101 7.55 -1.92 -11.65
C ARG A 101 6.58 -0.97 -10.94
N VAL A 102 5.72 -0.27 -11.70
CA VAL A 102 4.71 0.65 -11.18
C VAL A 102 3.34 0.30 -11.74
N LYS A 103 2.34 0.15 -10.87
CA LYS A 103 0.93 -0.06 -11.29
C LYS A 103 -0.02 0.51 -10.26
N VAL A 104 -1.03 1.24 -10.70
CA VAL A 104 -2.13 1.74 -9.87
C VAL A 104 -3.36 0.85 -10.07
N TRP A 105 -3.88 0.35 -8.96
CA TRP A 105 -5.09 -0.44 -8.86
C TRP A 105 -6.20 0.34 -8.15
N ARG A 106 -7.43 0.18 -8.64
CA ARG A 106 -8.66 0.87 -8.22
C ARG A 106 -9.73 -0.17 -7.92
N ASP A 107 -10.78 0.23 -7.21
CA ASP A 107 -11.92 -0.66 -6.91
C ASP A 107 -12.54 -1.29 -8.18
N ALA A 108 -12.55 -0.56 -9.30
CA ALA A 108 -13.08 -1.08 -10.57
C ALA A 108 -12.25 -2.24 -11.14
N ASP A 109 -10.94 -2.29 -10.87
CA ASP A 109 -10.05 -3.34 -11.39
C ASP A 109 -10.31 -4.70 -10.73
N GLU A 110 -10.82 -4.70 -9.49
CA GLU A 110 -11.19 -5.92 -8.77
C GLU A 110 -12.25 -6.72 -9.53
N TRP A 111 -13.22 -6.00 -10.11
CA TRP A 111 -14.36 -6.58 -10.82
C TRP A 111 -14.09 -6.79 -12.31
N ALA A 112 -13.03 -6.18 -12.86
CA ALA A 112 -12.73 -6.29 -14.28
C ALA A 112 -12.30 -7.71 -14.71
N ALA A 113 -11.65 -8.45 -13.81
CA ALA A 113 -11.15 -9.80 -14.08
C ALA A 113 -12.06 -10.93 -13.60
N TRP A 114 -12.93 -10.67 -12.62
CA TRP A 114 -13.79 -11.71 -12.04
C TRP A 114 -15.09 -11.86 -12.83
N LYS A 115 -15.26 -13.00 -13.51
CA LYS A 115 -16.47 -13.32 -14.31
C LYS A 115 -17.12 -14.63 -13.86
N ALA A 116 -16.33 -15.57 -13.35
CA ALA A 116 -16.79 -16.85 -12.88
C ALA A 116 -15.94 -17.37 -11.71
N LEU A 117 -16.47 -18.39 -11.02
CA LEU A 117 -15.72 -19.10 -10.00
C LEU A 117 -14.46 -19.72 -10.61
N GLY A 118 -13.30 -19.42 -10.02
CA GLY A 118 -11.98 -19.87 -10.51
C GLY A 118 -11.15 -18.72 -11.08
N ASP A 119 -11.76 -17.59 -11.42
CA ASP A 119 -11.02 -16.39 -11.82
C ASP A 119 -10.20 -15.81 -10.65
N PRO A 120 -9.05 -15.18 -10.94
CA PRO A 120 -8.23 -14.56 -9.92
C PRO A 120 -8.95 -13.40 -9.24
N VAL A 121 -8.71 -13.22 -7.95
CA VAL A 121 -9.30 -12.16 -7.14
C VAL A 121 -8.21 -11.15 -6.79
N LEU A 122 -8.36 -9.91 -7.24
CA LEU A 122 -7.28 -8.91 -7.20
C LEU A 122 -6.71 -8.68 -5.80
N HIS A 123 -7.54 -8.47 -4.77
CA HIS A 123 -7.03 -8.25 -3.42
C HIS A 123 -6.25 -9.48 -2.87
N ILE A 124 -6.59 -10.69 -3.32
CA ILE A 124 -5.86 -11.91 -2.96
C ILE A 124 -4.52 -11.95 -3.69
N GLU A 125 -4.48 -11.58 -4.97
CA GLU A 125 -3.23 -11.56 -5.72
C GLU A 125 -2.28 -10.46 -5.22
N LEU A 126 -2.79 -9.29 -4.83
CA LEU A 126 -2.00 -8.24 -4.19
C LEU A 126 -1.39 -8.70 -2.87
N ARG A 127 -2.16 -9.42 -2.03
CA ARG A 127 -1.67 -9.96 -0.74
C ARG A 127 -0.53 -10.97 -0.92
N ARG A 128 -0.54 -11.72 -2.03
CA ARG A 128 0.49 -12.71 -2.35
C ARG A 128 1.76 -12.05 -2.87
N TRP A 129 1.59 -10.91 -3.55
CA TRP A 129 2.67 -10.15 -4.14
C TRP A 129 3.43 -9.32 -3.10
N ALA A 130 2.73 -8.71 -2.15
CA ALA A 130 3.29 -7.73 -1.21
C ALA A 130 4.27 -8.32 -0.18
N ASP A 131 5.47 -7.72 -0.11
CA ASP A 131 6.46 -7.93 0.96
C ASP A 131 6.38 -6.86 2.05
N LEU A 132 5.92 -5.66 1.67
CA LEU A 132 5.74 -4.51 2.54
C LEU A 132 4.48 -3.76 2.11
N VAL A 133 3.70 -3.31 3.09
CA VAL A 133 2.54 -2.45 2.84
C VAL A 133 2.73 -1.10 3.52
N LEU A 134 2.59 -0.02 2.76
CA LEU A 134 2.57 1.36 3.23
C LEU A 134 1.15 1.90 3.09
N LEU A 135 0.43 2.08 4.20
CA LEU A 135 -0.85 2.79 4.22
C LEU A 135 -0.58 4.29 4.40
N ALA A 136 -0.24 4.95 3.28
CA ALA A 136 0.24 6.32 3.23
C ALA A 136 -0.42 7.13 2.08
N PRO A 137 -1.26 8.13 2.41
CA PRO A 137 -1.79 8.44 3.73
C PRO A 137 -2.86 7.46 4.22
N CYS A 138 -3.01 7.38 5.55
CA CYS A 138 -4.17 6.79 6.23
C CYS A 138 -5.14 7.88 6.71
N SER A 139 -6.31 7.98 6.08
CA SER A 139 -7.39 8.89 6.50
C SER A 139 -8.10 8.36 7.75
N ALA A 140 -8.78 9.25 8.48
CA ALA A 140 -9.55 8.85 9.66
C ALA A 140 -10.68 7.85 9.34
N ASP A 141 -11.28 7.95 8.15
CA ASP A 141 -12.34 7.03 7.70
C ASP A 141 -11.78 5.61 7.48
N THR A 142 -10.68 5.49 6.74
CA THR A 142 -10.03 4.18 6.53
C THR A 142 -9.49 3.62 7.85
N LEU A 143 -8.90 4.46 8.71
CA LEU A 143 -8.48 4.06 10.05
C LEU A 143 -9.64 3.48 10.86
N ALA A 144 -10.79 4.16 10.88
CA ALA A 144 -11.99 3.68 11.56
C ALA A 144 -12.46 2.35 10.95
N LYS A 145 -12.66 2.29 9.63
CA LYS A 145 -13.10 1.09 8.93
C LYS A 145 -12.20 -0.11 9.20
N LEU A 146 -10.88 0.08 9.12
CA LEU A 146 -9.90 -0.97 9.37
C LEU A 146 -9.96 -1.46 10.83
N SER A 147 -10.06 -0.54 11.78
CA SER A 147 -10.14 -0.87 13.22
C SER A 147 -11.40 -1.67 13.60
N HIS A 148 -12.49 -1.50 12.83
CA HIS A 148 -13.75 -2.23 13.00
C HIS A 148 -13.90 -3.43 12.05
N GLY A 149 -12.88 -3.72 11.23
CA GLY A 149 -12.83 -4.89 10.37
C GLY A 149 -13.68 -4.81 9.10
N PHE A 150 -14.05 -3.61 8.64
CA PHE A 150 -14.71 -3.41 7.35
C PHE A 150 -13.77 -3.76 6.19
N CYS A 151 -14.33 -4.33 5.12
CA CYS A 151 -13.65 -4.71 3.88
C CYS A 151 -14.57 -4.46 2.68
N ASP A 152 -14.99 -3.21 2.51
CA ASP A 152 -16.03 -2.79 1.54
C ASP A 152 -15.47 -2.17 0.25
N ASN A 153 -14.15 -2.20 0.07
CA ASN A 153 -13.44 -1.75 -1.12
C ASN A 153 -12.15 -2.55 -1.31
N LEU A 154 -11.46 -2.37 -2.45
CA LEU A 154 -10.27 -3.14 -2.80
C LEU A 154 -9.19 -3.00 -1.72
N LEU A 155 -8.94 -1.77 -1.26
CA LEU A 155 -7.89 -1.45 -0.28
C LEU A 155 -8.13 -2.16 1.05
N LEU A 156 -9.35 -2.08 1.59
CA LEU A 156 -9.69 -2.68 2.88
C LEU A 156 -9.78 -4.20 2.79
N SER A 157 -10.31 -4.76 1.68
CA SER A 157 -10.30 -6.20 1.43
C SER A 157 -8.88 -6.75 1.33
N PHE A 158 -7.98 -6.04 0.67
CA PHE A 158 -6.55 -6.35 0.61
C PHE A 158 -5.93 -6.37 2.01
N LEU A 159 -6.07 -5.29 2.79
CA LEU A 159 -5.54 -5.20 4.15
C LEU A 159 -6.09 -6.30 5.07
N ARG A 160 -7.39 -6.60 4.95
CA ARG A 160 -8.06 -7.63 5.75
C ARG A 160 -7.56 -9.04 5.46
N ALA A 161 -7.08 -9.28 4.24
CA ALA A 161 -6.62 -10.57 3.75
C ALA A 161 -5.12 -10.82 4.00
N LEU A 162 -4.34 -9.82 4.42
CA LEU A 162 -2.91 -9.93 4.64
C LEU A 162 -2.56 -11.02 5.67
N ALA A 163 -1.42 -11.66 5.45
CA ALA A 163 -0.82 -12.51 6.47
C ALA A 163 -0.30 -11.62 7.62
N PRO A 164 -0.40 -12.05 8.88
CA PRO A 164 0.18 -11.32 10.02
C PRO A 164 1.70 -11.10 9.91
N SER A 165 2.38 -11.86 9.06
CA SER A 165 3.82 -11.75 8.80
C SER A 165 4.19 -10.66 7.79
N THR A 166 3.22 -10.11 7.04
CA THR A 166 3.49 -9.05 6.07
C THR A 166 3.53 -7.70 6.81
N PRO A 167 4.71 -7.05 6.94
CA PRO A 167 4.82 -5.79 7.66
C PRO A 167 3.92 -4.73 7.02
N THR A 168 3.12 -4.07 7.84
CA THR A 168 2.20 -3.02 7.39
C THR A 168 2.41 -1.75 8.21
N TRP A 169 2.82 -0.70 7.52
CA TRP A 169 3.11 0.60 8.10
C TRP A 169 1.97 1.56 7.84
N VAL A 170 1.54 2.27 8.88
CA VAL A 170 0.39 3.17 8.82
C VAL A 170 0.87 4.59 9.07
N PHE A 171 0.54 5.50 8.16
CA PHE A 171 0.90 6.91 8.24
C PHE A 171 -0.36 7.77 8.33
N PRO A 172 -0.88 8.03 9.55
CA PRO A 172 -2.10 8.83 9.74
C PRO A 172 -1.93 10.23 9.15
N ALA A 173 -2.93 10.70 8.42
CA ALA A 173 -2.94 12.04 7.83
C ALA A 173 -4.35 12.63 7.81
N MET A 174 -4.62 13.54 8.73
CA MET A 174 -5.94 14.13 8.94
C MET A 174 -5.84 15.51 9.60
N ASN A 175 -6.94 16.27 9.60
CA ASN A 175 -6.98 17.55 10.31
C ASN A 175 -6.72 17.35 11.82
N THR A 176 -6.13 18.35 12.49
CA THR A 176 -5.82 18.31 13.93
C THR A 176 -6.99 17.92 14.81
N LEU A 177 -8.19 18.45 14.57
CA LEU A 177 -9.37 18.12 15.38
C LEU A 177 -9.84 16.69 15.15
N MET A 178 -9.65 16.15 13.94
CA MET A 178 -9.89 14.72 13.67
C MET A 178 -8.86 13.85 14.40
N TYR A 179 -7.59 14.26 14.43
CA TYR A 179 -6.55 13.51 15.12
C TYR A 179 -6.75 13.52 16.64
N MET A 180 -7.14 14.67 17.21
CA MET A 180 -7.46 14.83 18.63
C MET A 180 -8.78 14.15 19.04
N HIS A 181 -9.59 13.68 18.09
CA HIS A 181 -10.83 13.00 18.40
C HIS A 181 -10.54 11.69 19.16
N PRO A 182 -11.22 11.39 20.29
CA PRO A 182 -10.92 10.19 21.08
C PRO A 182 -10.98 8.88 20.30
N LEU A 183 -11.88 8.79 19.31
CA LEU A 183 -11.95 7.62 18.41
C LEU A 183 -10.64 7.38 17.65
N THR A 184 -9.90 8.42 17.27
CA THR A 184 -8.62 8.25 16.57
C THR A 184 -7.62 7.52 17.46
N ALA A 185 -7.49 7.92 18.72
CA ALA A 185 -6.61 7.25 19.67
C ALA A 185 -7.01 5.78 19.89
N LEU A 186 -8.32 5.50 20.00
CA LEU A 186 -8.84 4.15 20.13
C LEU A 186 -8.55 3.29 18.89
N HIS A 187 -8.79 3.83 17.69
CA HIS A 187 -8.55 3.09 16.45
C HIS A 187 -7.05 2.83 16.23
N LEU A 188 -6.18 3.81 16.49
CA LEU A 188 -4.72 3.61 16.40
C LEU A 188 -4.25 2.52 17.36
N SER A 189 -4.71 2.56 18.62
CA SER A 189 -4.38 1.53 19.62
C SER A 189 -4.82 0.13 19.17
N SER A 190 -5.99 0.01 18.56
CA SER A 190 -6.48 -1.26 18.01
C SER A 190 -5.60 -1.77 16.87
N LEU A 191 -5.14 -0.90 15.97
CA LEU A 191 -4.25 -1.29 14.87
C LEU A 191 -2.88 -1.72 15.39
N GLU A 192 -2.30 -0.99 16.34
CA GLU A 192 -1.03 -1.38 16.99
C GLU A 192 -1.14 -2.74 17.68
N ALA A 193 -2.26 -3.01 18.36
CA ALA A 193 -2.53 -4.31 18.97
C ALA A 193 -2.65 -5.46 17.95
N LEU A 194 -2.99 -5.15 16.69
CA LEU A 194 -3.02 -6.10 15.57
C LEU A 194 -1.65 -6.27 14.88
N GLY A 195 -0.62 -5.52 15.31
CA GLY A 195 0.74 -5.60 14.78
C GLY A 195 1.05 -4.63 13.63
N TYR A 196 0.18 -3.65 13.37
CA TYR A 196 0.48 -2.57 12.44
C TYR A 196 1.52 -1.63 13.07
N GLU A 197 2.50 -1.18 12.28
CA GLU A 197 3.51 -0.21 12.73
C GLU A 197 2.99 1.20 12.40
N VAL A 198 2.57 1.97 13.41
CA VAL A 198 2.04 3.33 13.24
C VAL A 198 3.18 4.35 13.31
N HIS A 199 3.27 5.22 12.30
CA HIS A 199 4.30 6.25 12.20
C HIS A 199 3.69 7.64 11.99
N GLY A 200 4.08 8.59 12.85
CA GLY A 200 3.48 9.93 12.89
C GLY A 200 2.09 9.94 13.54
N PRO A 201 1.26 10.96 13.27
CA PRO A 201 1.50 12.12 12.43
C PRO A 201 2.56 13.08 13.00
N ILE A 202 2.88 14.14 12.25
CA ILE A 202 3.79 15.22 12.66
C ILE A 202 3.07 16.57 12.78
N ALA A 203 3.68 17.50 13.52
CA ALA A 203 3.16 18.85 13.71
C ALA A 203 3.61 19.73 12.54
N LYS A 204 2.68 20.19 11.70
CA LYS A 204 2.94 21.11 10.58
C LYS A 204 1.76 22.04 10.34
N ARG A 205 1.97 23.02 9.44
CA ARG A 205 0.86 23.80 8.88
C ARG A 205 0.04 22.88 7.97
N LEU A 206 -1.21 22.68 8.32
CA LEU A 206 -2.13 21.80 7.59
C LEU A 206 -2.76 22.50 6.38
N ALA A 207 -3.43 21.72 5.53
CA ALA A 207 -4.12 22.24 4.35
C ALA A 207 -5.22 23.28 4.70
N CYS A 208 -5.77 23.24 5.91
CA CYS A 208 -6.72 24.23 6.42
C CYS A 208 -6.07 25.53 6.93
N GLY A 209 -4.74 25.61 7.00
CA GLY A 209 -3.98 26.78 7.47
C GLY A 209 -3.53 26.73 8.93
N ASP A 210 -4.08 25.82 9.74
CA ASP A 210 -3.74 25.67 11.16
C ASP A 210 -2.35 25.04 11.36
N LEU A 211 -1.64 25.47 12.39
CA LEU A 211 -0.48 24.74 12.91
C LEU A 211 -0.97 23.72 13.92
N GLY A 212 -0.78 22.42 13.65
CA GLY A 212 -1.24 21.39 14.57
C GLY A 212 -0.76 19.99 14.21
N MET A 213 -1.10 19.05 15.07
CA MET A 213 -0.76 17.64 14.92
C MET A 213 -1.73 16.95 13.98
N GLY A 214 -1.26 16.24 12.97
CA GLY A 214 -2.14 15.52 12.03
C GLY A 214 -1.59 15.42 10.60
N ALA A 215 -0.51 16.12 10.30
CA ALA A 215 0.16 15.98 9.00
C ALA A 215 0.80 14.59 8.89
N MET A 216 0.72 13.99 7.70
CA MET A 216 1.49 12.79 7.40
C MET A 216 2.98 13.04 7.64
N LEU A 217 3.73 12.00 8.02
CA LEU A 217 5.19 12.05 7.94
C LEU A 217 5.63 12.48 6.53
N GLU A 218 6.77 13.18 6.42
CA GLU A 218 7.22 13.62 5.09
C GLU A 218 7.51 12.42 4.21
N TRP A 219 7.09 12.50 2.95
CA TRP A 219 7.23 11.41 2.00
C TRP A 219 8.68 10.94 1.84
N LYS A 220 9.66 11.86 1.96
CA LYS A 220 11.08 11.55 1.92
C LYS A 220 11.52 10.68 3.10
N ASP A 221 11.00 10.98 4.29
CA ASP A 221 11.30 10.21 5.48
C ASP A 221 10.66 8.81 5.39
N ILE A 222 9.44 8.70 4.82
CA ILE A 222 8.80 7.40 4.54
C ILE A 222 9.67 6.55 3.61
N VAL A 223 10.15 7.12 2.49
CA VAL A 223 11.06 6.43 1.56
C VAL A 223 12.34 6.02 2.27
N GLN A 224 12.94 6.94 3.03
CA GLN A 224 14.19 6.68 3.77
C GLN A 224 14.04 5.53 4.79
N MET A 225 12.91 5.43 5.48
CA MET A 225 12.62 4.30 6.38
C MET A 225 12.63 2.96 5.63
N VAL A 226 12.11 2.92 4.39
CA VAL A 226 12.16 1.70 3.55
C VAL A 226 13.60 1.40 3.14
N VAL A 227 14.36 2.42 2.72
CA VAL A 227 15.79 2.29 2.37
C VAL A 227 16.57 1.67 3.52
N GLU A 228 16.41 2.18 4.73
CA GLU A 228 17.11 1.69 5.92
C GLU A 228 16.69 0.26 6.30
N ARG A 229 15.38 -0.06 6.26
CA ARG A 229 14.90 -1.39 6.64
C ARG A 229 15.38 -2.50 5.72
N TYR A 230 15.55 -2.19 4.43
CA TYR A 230 15.90 -3.18 3.41
C TYR A 230 17.33 -3.01 2.85
N GLY A 231 18.10 -2.02 3.33
CA GLY A 231 19.49 -1.79 2.96
C GLY A 231 19.66 -1.36 1.50
N LEU A 232 18.83 -0.45 1.01
CA LEU A 232 18.75 -0.07 -0.42
C LEU A 232 19.81 0.97 -0.87
N GLU A 233 20.93 1.11 -0.14
CA GLU A 233 22.01 2.06 -0.41
C GLU A 233 22.84 1.73 -1.67
#